data_AF-A0A8T3X5B0-F1
#
_entry.id   AF-A0A8T3X5B0-F1
#
_cell.length_a   1.000
_cell.length_b   1.000
_cell.length_c   1.000
_cell.angle_alpha   90.00
_cell.angle_beta   90.00
_cell.angle_gamma   90.00
#
_symmetry.space_group_name_H-M   'P 1'
#
loop_
_entity.id
_entity.type
_entity.pdbx_description
1 polymer ?
#
loop_
_entity_poly.entity_id
_entity_poly.type
_entity_poly.pdbx_seq_one_letter_code
_entity_poly.pdbx_strand_id
1 'polypeptide(L)'
;MLLKLVLDTNTLVSGLFWEGNEAELLRKIEQGKAMLYTTRDTLNEAGEVIKRPKFKDVFQKAMLTPDQVMQRITSLSMLLLLRNCQNQFAGTPRMQGHQG
;
A
#
# COMPACT_ATOMS: atom_id res chain seq x y z
N MET A 1 -12.22 -16.71 -8.68
CA MET A 1 -12.10 -15.31 -8.18
C MET A 1 -10.65 -14.90 -8.28
N LEU A 2 -10.36 -13.65 -8.68
CA LEU A 2 -9.00 -13.14 -8.70
C LEU A 2 -8.55 -12.79 -7.27
N LEU A 3 -7.30 -13.09 -6.93
CA LEU A 3 -6.74 -12.76 -5.61
C LEU A 3 -6.62 -11.23 -5.49
N LYS A 4 -7.17 -10.66 -4.41
CA LYS A 4 -7.11 -9.23 -4.11
C LYS A 4 -6.10 -9.01 -2.98
N LEU A 5 -5.14 -8.13 -3.21
CA LEU A 5 -4.03 -7.89 -2.31
C LEU A 5 -4.03 -6.43 -1.86
N VAL A 6 -3.78 -6.23 -0.57
CA VAL A 6 -3.30 -4.97 -0.01
C VAL A 6 -1.93 -5.29 0.57
N LEU A 7 -0.89 -4.67 0.03
CA LEU A 7 0.48 -4.92 0.45
C LEU A 7 0.95 -3.77 1.32
N ASP A 8 1.72 -4.07 2.36
CA ASP A 8 2.39 -3.03 3.12
C ASP A 8 3.52 -2.39 2.29
N THR A 9 3.94 -1.21 2.72
CA THR A 9 5.01 -0.46 2.08
C THR A 9 6.31 -1.26 1.99
N ASN A 10 6.68 -2.03 3.02
CA ASN A 10 7.91 -2.82 2.98
C ASN A 10 7.78 -4.03 2.06
N THR A 11 6.63 -4.68 1.96
CA THR A 11 6.40 -5.76 0.98
C THR A 11 6.52 -5.25 -0.45
N LEU A 12 5.90 -4.10 -0.75
CA LEU A 12 6.02 -3.46 -2.08
C LEU A 12 7.47 -3.16 -2.42
N VAL A 13 8.18 -2.48 -1.51
CA VAL A 13 9.59 -2.12 -1.69
C VAL A 13 10.47 -3.37 -1.79
N SER A 14 10.20 -4.40 -0.99
CA SER A 14 10.97 -5.65 -1.02
C SER A 14 10.82 -6.36 -2.36
N GLY A 15 9.59 -6.50 -2.85
CA GLY A 15 9.32 -7.16 -4.14
C GLY A 15 9.85 -6.41 -5.35
N LEU A 16 10.10 -5.10 -5.24
CA LEU A 16 10.65 -4.30 -6.34
C LEU A 16 12.17 -4.45 -6.49
N PHE A 17 12.88 -4.64 -5.39
CA PHE A 17 14.34 -4.55 -5.36
C PHE A 17 15.04 -5.88 -5.06
N TRP A 18 14.34 -6.85 -4.48
CA TRP A 18 14.90 -8.16 -4.14
C TRP A 18 14.05 -9.28 -4.71
N GLU A 19 14.70 -10.39 -5.04
CA GLU A 19 14.01 -11.63 -5.41
C GLU A 19 13.39 -12.28 -4.16
N GLY A 20 12.35 -13.09 -4.37
CA GLY A 20 11.65 -13.79 -3.30
C GLY A 20 10.14 -13.82 -3.49
N ASN A 21 9.43 -14.12 -2.40
CA ASN A 21 7.98 -14.27 -2.39
C ASN A 21 7.28 -12.95 -2.76
N GLU A 22 7.82 -11.81 -2.31
CA GLU A 22 7.30 -10.48 -2.58
C GLU A 22 7.43 -10.12 -4.06
N ALA A 23 8.56 -10.46 -4.69
CA ALA A 23 8.75 -10.29 -6.13
C ALA A 23 7.84 -11.23 -6.94
N GLU A 24 7.59 -12.44 -6.45
CA GLU A 24 6.61 -13.34 -7.07
C GLU A 24 5.18 -12.77 -7.00
N LEU A 25 4.81 -12.14 -5.88
CA LEU A 25 3.52 -11.44 -5.76
C LEU A 25 3.40 -10.32 -6.80
N LEU A 26 4.41 -9.48 -6.95
CA LEU A 26 4.41 -8.42 -7.98
C LEU A 26 4.31 -9.00 -9.40
N ARG A 27 5.05 -10.07 -9.70
CA ARG A 27 4.94 -10.77 -10.99
C ARG A 27 3.53 -11.32 -11.24
N LYS A 28 2.85 -11.83 -10.21
CA LYS A 28 1.44 -12.27 -10.33
C LYS A 28 0.49 -11.10 -10.59
N ILE A 29 0.75 -9.94 -9.99
CA ILE A 29 -0.01 -8.71 -10.26
C ILE A 29 0.21 -8.27 -11.72
N GLU A 30 1.45 -8.21 -12.19
CA GLU A 30 1.80 -7.85 -13.58
C GLU A 30 1.18 -8.80 -14.62
N GLN A 31 1.11 -10.10 -14.30
CA GLN A 31 0.49 -11.12 -15.14
C GLN A 31 -1.05 -11.12 -15.07
N GLY A 32 -1.67 -10.21 -14.31
CA GLY A 32 -3.12 -10.16 -14.12
C GLY A 32 -3.69 -11.34 -13.32
N LYS A 33 -2.86 -12.08 -12.59
CA LYS A 33 -3.27 -13.22 -11.73
C LYS A 33 -3.66 -12.77 -10.32
N ALA A 34 -3.32 -11.55 -9.95
CA ALA A 34 -3.74 -10.89 -8.72
C ALA A 34 -4.00 -9.40 -8.97
N MET A 35 -4.78 -8.76 -8.10
CA MET A 35 -5.07 -7.33 -8.14
C MET A 35 -4.49 -6.66 -6.90
N LEU A 36 -3.64 -5.66 -7.12
CA LEU A 36 -3.11 -4.81 -6.07
C LEU A 36 -4.07 -3.65 -5.81
N TYR A 37 -4.48 -3.50 -4.56
CA TYR A 37 -5.19 -2.33 -4.07
C TYR A 37 -4.28 -1.51 -3.17
N THR A 38 -4.32 -0.20 -3.33
CA THR A 38 -3.52 0.73 -2.54
C THR A 38 -4.34 1.95 -2.15
N THR A 39 -3.83 2.74 -1.20
CA THR A 39 -4.35 4.07 -0.89
C THR A 39 -3.32 5.13 -1.28
N ARG A 40 -3.73 6.40 -1.29
CA ARG A 40 -2.79 7.50 -1.50
C ARG A 40 -1.74 7.56 -0.39
N ASP A 41 -2.12 7.23 0.84
CA ASP A 41 -1.23 7.28 1.99
C ASP A 41 -0.14 6.20 1.89
N THR A 42 -0.49 4.98 1.48
CA THR A 42 0.47 3.90 1.22
C THR A 42 1.45 4.27 0.11
N LEU A 43 0.96 4.88 -0.99
CA LEU A 43 1.84 5.34 -2.07
C LEU A 43 2.79 6.46 -1.59
N ASN A 44 2.31 7.39 -0.78
CA ASN A 44 3.14 8.46 -0.22
C ASN A 44 4.22 7.89 0.71
N GLU A 45 3.85 6.97 1.60
CA GLU A 45 4.80 6.30 2.49
C GLU A 45 5.87 5.53 1.69
N ALA A 46 5.46 4.80 0.65
CA ALA A 46 6.40 4.11 -0.25
C ALA A 46 7.38 5.10 -0.89
N GLY A 47 6.88 6.24 -1.39
CA GLY A 47 7.71 7.31 -1.94
C GLY A 47 8.75 7.85 -0.95
N GLU A 48 8.38 8.00 0.32
CA GLU A 48 9.31 8.45 1.36
C GLU A 48 10.29 7.35 1.79
N VAL A 49 9.85 6.10 1.83
CA VAL A 49 10.72 4.94 2.15
C VAL A 49 11.81 4.79 1.10
N ILE A 50 11.49 4.81 -0.19
CA ILE A 50 12.46 4.59 -1.26
C ILE A 50 13.48 5.74 -1.38
N LYS A 51 13.16 6.94 -0.91
CA LYS A 51 14.12 8.07 -0.89
C LYS A 51 15.16 7.97 0.24
N ARG A 52 15.00 7.03 1.18
CA ARG A 52 15.94 6.91 2.32
C ARG A 52 17.35 6.56 1.82
N PRO A 53 18.42 7.04 2.49
CA PRO A 53 19.79 6.85 2.03
C PRO A 53 20.19 5.40 1.75
N LYS A 54 19.66 4.44 2.52
CA LYS A 54 19.93 3.01 2.36
C LYS A 54 19.53 2.42 0.99
N PHE A 55 18.66 3.11 0.24
CA PHE A 55 18.24 2.66 -1.10
C PHE A 55 19.08 3.29 -2.22
N LYS A 56 19.95 4.27 -1.94
CA LYS A 56 20.76 4.93 -2.98
C LYS A 56 21.56 3.93 -3.82
N ASP A 57 22.23 3.00 -3.16
CA ASP A 57 23.04 1.99 -3.84
C ASP A 57 22.18 1.02 -4.66
N VAL A 58 20.96 0.74 -4.20
CA VAL A 58 20.00 -0.13 -4.90
C VAL A 58 19.58 0.53 -6.21
N PHE A 59 19.19 1.81 -6.17
CA PHE A 59 18.82 2.57 -7.36
C PHE A 59 19.98 2.73 -8.35
N GLN A 60 21.19 2.99 -7.86
CA GLN A 60 22.39 3.08 -8.70
C GLN A 60 22.67 1.77 -9.43
N LYS A 61 22.64 0.63 -8.71
CA LYS A 61 22.86 -0.69 -9.30
C LYS A 61 21.78 -1.08 -10.30
N ALA A 62 20.53 -0.74 -10.02
CA ALA A 62 19.39 -1.04 -10.89
C ALA A 62 19.23 -0.08 -12.08
N MET A 63 19.99 1.03 -12.13
CA MET A 63 19.82 2.12 -13.09
C MET A 63 18.37 2.66 -13.13
N LEU A 64 17.73 2.74 -11.96
CA LEU A 64 16.37 3.23 -11.81
C LEU A 64 16.36 4.53 -11.01
N THR A 65 15.31 5.33 -11.21
CA THR A 65 14.99 6.47 -10.35
C THR A 65 13.82 6.14 -9.42
N PRO A 66 13.72 6.83 -8.26
CA PRO A 66 12.54 6.71 -7.39
C PRO A 66 11.23 6.97 -8.14
N ASP A 67 11.21 7.94 -9.06
CA ASP A 67 10.02 8.29 -9.84
C ASP A 67 9.60 7.16 -10.79
N GLN A 68 10.55 6.49 -11.45
CA GLN A 68 10.26 5.33 -12.30
C GLN A 68 9.66 4.18 -11.48
N VAL A 69 10.18 3.96 -10.28
CA VAL A 69 9.64 2.95 -9.36
C VAL A 69 8.23 3.31 -8.91
N MET A 70 7.99 4.57 -8.53
CA MET A 70 6.66 5.03 -8.14
C MET A 70 5.64 4.95 -9.29
N GLN A 71 6.07 5.27 -10.53
CA GLN A 71 5.24 5.10 -11.71
C GLN A 71 4.84 3.63 -11.91
N ARG A 72 5.78 2.70 -11.73
CA ARG A 72 5.51 1.26 -11.83
C ARG A 72 4.53 0.78 -10.75
N ILE A 73 4.72 1.17 -9.48
CA ILE A 73 3.78 0.78 -8.41
C ILE A 73 2.39 1.32 -8.73
N THR A 74 2.31 2.59 -9.15
CA THR A 74 1.04 3.26 -9.42
C THR A 74 0.30 2.63 -10.60
N SER A 75 1.00 2.23 -11.67
CA SER A 75 0.38 1.60 -12.83
C SER A 75 -0.16 0.20 -12.54
N LEU A 76 0.42 -0.51 -11.57
CA LEU A 76 -0.03 -1.84 -11.13
C LEU A 76 -1.13 -1.80 -10.07
N SER A 77 -1.39 -0.62 -9.49
CA SER A 77 -2.30 -0.48 -8.34
C SER A 77 -3.66 0.07 -8.72
N MET A 78 -4.71 -0.52 -8.16
CA MET A 78 -6.04 0.08 -8.10
C MET A 78 -6.13 0.98 -6.85
N LEU A 79 -6.29 2.28 -7.06
CA LEU A 79 -6.42 3.26 -5.98
C LEU A 79 -7.79 3.14 -5.30
N LEU A 80 -7.78 2.87 -4.00
CA LEU A 80 -8.96 2.90 -3.15
C LEU A 80 -9.12 4.29 -2.52
N LEU A 81 -10.32 4.85 -2.66
CA LEU A 81 -10.75 6.03 -1.91
C LEU A 81 -11.52 5.55 -0.69
N LEU A 82 -10.88 5.64 0.47
CA LEU A 82 -11.54 5.39 1.75
C LEU A 82 -12.52 6.53 2.01
N ARG A 83 -13.81 6.20 2.15
CA ARG A 83 -14.78 7.17 2.67
C ARG A 83 -14.67 7.14 4.18
N ASN A 84 -14.30 8.27 4.78
CA ASN A 84 -14.30 8.42 6.22
C ASN A 84 -15.73 8.18 6.76
N CYS A 85 -15.96 7.05 7.42
CA CYS A 85 -17.18 6.79 8.16
C CYS A 85 -17.00 7.33 9.59
N GLN A 86 -16.93 8.65 9.74
CA GLN A 86 -17.02 9.31 11.05
C GLN A 86 -18.43 9.87 11.21
N ASN A 87 -19.35 9.03 11.70
CA ASN A 87 -20.57 9.37 12.47
C ASN A 87 -21.64 8.27 12.35
N GLN A 88 -21.52 7.16 13.10
CA GLN A 88 -22.68 6.31 13.40
C GLN A 88 -22.82 5.93 14.88
N PHE A 89 -21.97 6.44 15.78
CA PHE A 89 -22.04 6.13 17.22
C PHE A 89 -22.15 7.36 18.13
N ALA A 90 -22.65 8.48 17.63
CA ALA A 90 -23.04 9.62 18.46
C ALA A 90 -24.56 9.57 18.69
N GLY A 91 -25.01 8.82 19.70
CA GLY A 91 -26.42 8.90 20.13
C GLY A 91 -27.02 7.60 20.66
N THR A 92 -26.48 7.04 21.74
CA THR A 92 -27.33 6.29 22.69
C THR A 92 -27.37 7.09 23.99
N PRO A 93 -28.55 7.59 24.42
CA PRO A 93 -28.68 8.19 25.74
C PRO A 93 -28.36 7.13 26.79
N ARG A 94 -27.39 7.39 27.67
CA ARG A 94 -27.24 6.63 28.90
C ARG A 94 -28.48 6.90 29.76
N MET A 95 -29.40 5.94 29.83
CA MET A 95 -30.41 5.90 30.88
C MET A 95 -29.68 5.67 32.21
N GLN A 96 -29.45 6.74 32.98
CA GLN A 96 -29.07 6.62 34.38
C GLN A 96 -30.33 6.73 35.23
N GLY A 97 -30.52 5.69 36.04
CA GLY A 97 -31.79 5.33 36.66
C GLY A 97 -32.30 6.29 37.72
N HIS A 98 -33.61 6.18 37.95
CA HIS A 98 -34.28 6.60 39.17
C HIS A 98 -33.52 6.10 40.40
N GLN A 99 -33.13 7.01 41.28
CA GLN A 99 -32.90 6.68 42.69
C GLN A 99 -34.24 6.92 43.40
N GLY A 100 -34.77 5.84 43.98
CA GLY A 100 -35.83 5.89 44.98
C GLY A 100 -35.26 6.09 46.39
#